data_AF-A0A950HP41-F1
#
_entry.id   AF-A0A950HP41-F1
#
_cell.length_a   1.000
_cell.length_b   1.000
_cell.length_c   1.000
_cell.angle_alpha   90.00
_cell.angle_beta   90.00
_cell.angle_gamma   90.00
#
_symmetry.space_group_name_H-M   'P 1'
#
loop_
_entity.id
_entity.type
_entity.pdbx_description
1 polymer ?
#
loop_
_entity_poly.entity_id
_entity_poly.type
_entity_poly.pdbx_seq_one_letter_code
_entity_poly.pdbx_strand_id
1 'polypeptide(L)' 'MATVGLAFPSHRLAVEYDGVWQGAPLQVGSDRERLNRLHAAGWEVVFITREHLRDPHRMICTVRAALQARHAA' A
#
# COMPACT_ATOMS: atom_id res chain seq x y z
N MET A 1 4.03 -1.28 13.16
CA MET A 1 3.64 0.06 12.68
C MET A 1 4.20 0.17 11.27
N ALA A 2 3.36 -0.01 10.25
CA ALA A 2 3.76 0.32 8.89
C ALA A 2 3.61 1.85 8.72
N THR A 3 4.74 2.55 8.66
CA THR A 3 4.76 3.94 8.23
C THR A 3 4.40 3.96 6.75
N VAL A 4 3.48 4.84 6.32
CA VAL A 4 3.17 5.01 4.89
C VAL A 4 4.46 5.41 4.18
N GLY A 5 5.00 4.50 3.36
CA GLY A 5 6.27 4.71 2.68
C GLY A 5 6.20 5.79 1.61
N LEU A 6 5.01 5.99 1.01
CA LEU A 6 4.71 7.02 0.02
C LEU A 6 3.19 7.21 -0.10
N ALA A 7 2.71 8.43 -0.32
CA ALA A 7 1.29 8.71 -0.52
C ALA A 7 1.04 9.71 -1.65
N PHE A 8 -0.11 9.56 -2.32
CA PHE A 8 -0.65 10.47 -3.32
C PHE A 8 -2.02 10.99 -2.83
N PRO A 9 -2.05 12.07 -2.02
CA PRO A 9 -3.28 12.53 -1.38
C PRO A 9 -4.39 12.91 -2.35
N SER A 10 -4.06 13.51 -3.49
CA SER A 10 -5.04 13.89 -4.51
C SER A 10 -5.81 12.70 -5.09
N HIS A 11 -5.24 11.50 -5.03
CA HIS A 11 -5.86 10.25 -5.51
C HIS A 11 -6.35 9.37 -4.34
N ARG A 12 -6.10 9.79 -3.09
CA ARG A 12 -6.24 8.98 -1.88
C ARG A 12 -5.59 7.59 -2.04
N LEU A 13 -4.36 7.56 -2.54
CA LEU A 13 -3.60 6.33 -2.72
C LEU A 13 -2.39 6.33 -1.79
N ALA A 14 -2.23 5.27 -1.01
CA ALA A 14 -1.03 5.02 -0.22
C ALA A 14 -0.26 3.83 -0.81
N VAL A 15 1.07 3.88 -0.73
CA VAL A 15 1.96 2.81 -1.15
C VAL A 15 2.80 2.39 0.05
N GLU A 16 2.76 1.09 0.37
CA GLU A 16 3.42 0.53 1.54
C GLU A 16 4.32 -0.62 1.14
N TYR A 17 5.54 -0.64 1.68
CA TYR A 17 6.43 -1.78 1.46
C TYR A 17 6.07 -2.91 2.42
N ASP A 18 5.64 -4.05 1.88
CA ASP A 18 5.40 -5.30 2.59
C ASP A 18 6.67 -6.15 2.55
N GLY A 19 7.61 -5.80 3.41
CA GLY A 19 8.81 -6.58 3.63
C GLY A 19 8.50 -7.80 4.48
N VAL A 20 8.70 -9.01 3.92
CA VAL A 20 8.51 -10.33 4.55
C VAL A 20 8.47 -10.24 6.08
N TRP A 21 7.25 -10.34 6.61
CA TRP A 21 6.98 -10.33 8.04
C TRP A 21 7.53 -11.60 8.67
N GLN A 22 8.79 -11.57 9.12
CA GLN A 22 9.40 -12.71 9.80
C GLN A 22 8.83 -12.83 11.22
N GLY A 23 7.70 -13.53 11.34
CA GLY A 23 7.44 -14.44 12.46
C GLY A 23 6.96 -13.89 13.80
N ALA A 24 6.55 -12.63 13.94
CA ALA A 24 5.91 -12.15 15.18
C ALA A 24 4.38 -12.04 15.04
N PRO A 25 3.57 -12.74 15.86
CA PRO A 25 2.09 -12.61 15.91
C PRO A 25 1.58 -11.22 16.36
N LEU A 26 2.43 -10.22 16.47
CA LEU A 26 2.04 -8.88 16.90
C LEU A 26 1.64 -8.04 15.67
N GLN A 27 0.41 -7.53 15.70
CA GLN A 27 -0.14 -6.42 14.87
C GLN A 27 -0.96 -6.76 13.62
N VAL A 28 -1.41 -8.00 13.38
CA VAL A 28 -2.46 -8.23 12.35
C VAL A 28 -3.71 -7.40 12.67
N GLY A 29 -4.13 -7.33 13.93
CA GLY A 29 -5.28 -6.54 14.36
C GLY A 29 -5.09 -5.02 14.17
N SER A 30 -4.02 -4.47 14.73
CA SER A 30 -3.76 -3.02 14.66
C SER A 30 -3.47 -2.53 13.24
N ASP A 31 -2.81 -3.35 12.42
CA ASP A 31 -2.60 -3.02 11.01
C ASP A 31 -3.92 -3.12 10.22
N ARG A 32 -4.75 -4.13 10.51
CA ARG A 32 -6.08 -4.25 9.90
C ARG A 32 -7.00 -3.08 10.27
N GLU A 33 -7.00 -2.64 11.52
CA GLU A 33 -7.77 -1.45 11.95
C GLU A 33 -7.30 -0.19 11.23
N ARG A 34 -5.99 -0.02 11.05
CA ARG A 34 -5.43 1.12 10.31
C ARG A 34 -5.84 1.07 8.84
N LEU A 35 -5.74 -0.08 8.20
CA LEU A 35 -6.18 -0.29 6.81
C LEU A 35 -7.70 -0.06 6.68
N ASN A 36 -8.50 -0.52 7.64
CA ASN A 36 -9.94 -0.27 7.66
C ASN A 36 -10.25 1.23 7.76
N ARG A 37 -9.51 2.00 8.57
CA ARG A 37 -9.68 3.46 8.64
C ARG A 37 -9.31 4.16 7.32
N LEU A 38 -8.23 3.72 6.67
CA LEU A 38 -7.85 4.22 5.35
C LEU A 38 -8.95 3.92 4.32
N HIS A 39 -9.41 2.67 4.24
CA HIS A 39 -10.49 2.26 3.35
C HIS A 39 -11.78 3.05 3.62
N ALA A 40 -12.17 3.23 4.89
CA ALA A 40 -13.35 4.01 5.27
C ALA A 40 -13.23 5.50 4.87
N ALA A 41 -12.01 6.05 4.87
CA ALA A 41 -11.73 7.39 4.36
C ALA A 41 -11.62 7.45 2.82
N GLY A 42 -11.88 6.34 2.12
CA GLY A 42 -11.81 6.22 0.67
C GLY A 42 -10.40 6.15 0.11
N TRP A 43 -9.44 5.70 0.94
CA TRP A 43 -8.07 5.44 0.51
C TRP A 43 -7.90 4.02 0.02
N GLU A 44 -7.12 3.87 -1.05
CA GLU A 44 -6.59 2.60 -1.52
C GLU A 44 -5.13 2.45 -1.04
N VAL A 45 -4.74 1.23 -0.66
CA VAL A 45 -3.37 0.91 -0.22
C VAL A 45 -2.79 -0.15 -1.14
N VAL A 46 -1.68 0.20 -1.81
CA VAL A 46 -0.92 -0.70 -2.68
C VAL A 46 0.29 -1.21 -1.92
N PHE A 47 0.39 -2.53 -1.77
CA PHE A 47 1.54 -3.17 -1.13
C PHE A 47 2.63 -3.51 -2.17
N ILE A 48 3.84 -3.03 -1.91
CA ILE A 48 5.05 -3.34 -2.66
C ILE A 48 5.82 -4.38 -1.88
N THR A 49 5.93 -5.59 -2.41
CA THR A 49 6.68 -6.68 -1.77
C THR A 49 8.16 -6.64 -2.15
N ARG A 50 8.96 -7.51 -1.54
CA ARG A 50 10.36 -7.71 -1.93
C ARG A 50 10.52 -8.12 -3.40
N GLU A 51 9.58 -8.86 -3.97
CA GLU A 51 9.56 -9.25 -5.38
C GLU A 51 9.39 -8.04 -6.30
N HIS A 52 8.55 -7.09 -5.91
CA HIS A 52 8.40 -5.83 -6.65
C HIS A 52 9.68 -4.99 -6.61
N LEU A 53 10.43 -5.02 -5.50
CA LEU A 53 11.73 -4.33 -5.44
C LEU A 53 12.82 -5.00 -6.30
N ARG A 54 12.70 -6.30 -6.58
CA ARG A 54 13.60 -7.01 -7.51
C ARG A 54 13.32 -6.67 -8.97
N ASP A 55 12.12 -6.17 -9.28
CA ASP A 55 11.73 -5.68 -10.60
C ASP A 55 11.08 -4.29 -10.49
N PRO A 56 11.89 -3.21 -10.47
CA PRO A 56 11.39 -1.85 -10.34
C PRO A 56 10.39 -1.43 -11.42
N HIS A 57 10.48 -1.99 -12.63
CA HIS A 57 9.54 -1.70 -13.71
C HIS A 57 8.16 -2.23 -13.35
N ARG A 58 8.07 -3.48 -12.87
CA ARG A 58 6.82 -4.06 -12.38
C ARG A 58 6.24 -3.26 -11.22
N MET A 59 7.06 -2.84 -10.25
CA MET A 59 6.63 -1.98 -9.14
C MET A 59 5.98 -0.68 -9.66
N ILE A 60 6.65 0.02 -10.57
CA ILE A 60 6.16 1.28 -11.15
C ILE A 60 4.84 1.05 -11.91
N CYS A 61 4.75 -0.01 -12.72
CA CYS A 61 3.52 -0.36 -13.43
C CYS A 61 2.35 -0.60 -12.47
N THR A 62 2.57 -1.32 -11.36
CA THR A 62 1.54 -1.56 -10.34
C THR A 62 1.02 -0.24 -9.75
N VAL A 63 1.92 0.66 -9.32
CA VAL A 63 1.53 1.95 -8.73
C VAL A 63 0.83 2.85 -9.75
N ARG A 64 1.32 2.88 -11.00
CA ARG A 64 0.70 3.67 -12.08
C ARG A 64 -0.71 3.19 -12.41
N ALA A 65 -0.93 1.89 -12.47
CA ALA A 65 -2.25 1.32 -12.73
C ALA A 65 -3.26 1.73 -11.64
N ALA A 66 -2.85 1.68 -10.37
CA ALA A 66 -3.68 2.13 -9.25
C ALA A 66 -4.00 3.63 -9.35
N LEU A 67 -3.01 4.48 -9.64
CA LEU A 67 -3.23 5.91 -9.85
C LEU A 67 -4.23 6.19 -10.99
N GLN A 68 -4.12 5.46 -12.10
CA GLN A 68 -5.02 5.61 -13.25
C GLN A 68 -6.45 5.18 -12.91
N ALA A 69 -6.63 4.07 -12.19
CA ALA A 69 -7.94 3.62 -11.74
C ALA A 69 -8.60 4.65 -10.81
N ARG A 70 -7.82 5.29 -9.93
CA ARG A 70 -8.29 6.34 -9.01
C ARG A 70 -8.58 7.67 -9.69
N HIS A 71 -7.98 7.96 -10.83
CA HIS A 71 -8.29 9.15 -11.63
C HIS A 71 -9.58 9.00 -12.45
N ALA A 72 -9.94 7.76 -12.80
CA ALA A 72 -11.14 7.47 -13.59
C ALA A 72 -12.43 7.33 -12.76
N ALA A 73 -12.31 7.27 -11.42
CA ALA A 73 -13.40 7.10 -10.46
C ALA A 73 -13.81 8.43 -9.84
#